data_AF-A0A520MB48-F1
#
_entry.id   AF-A0A520MB48-F1
#
_cell.length_a   1.000
_cell.length_b   1.000
_cell.length_c   1.000
_cell.angle_alpha   90.00
_cell.angle_beta   90.00
_cell.angle_gamma   90.00
#
_symmetry.space_group_name_H-M   'P 1'
#
loop_
_entity.id
_entity.type
_entity.pdbx_description
1 polymer ?
#
loop_
_entity_poly.entity_id
_entity_poly.type
_entity_poly.pdbx_seq_one_letter_code
_entity_poly.pdbx_strand_id
1 'polypeptide(L)'
;MKSLLLLIITIVFSSNVSADMDDLCFVYIKEFGKNDILNAIEGQGCVRNNVIQVVYGMDNASETIMMFHSGRWCRFDRNMEIKGAVLSCVLYATKPRRRLDKVGE
;
A
#
# COMPACT_ATOMS: atom_id res chain seq x y z
N MET A 1 34.75 10.14 21.68
CA MET A 1 34.82 10.28 20.21
C MET A 1 34.30 9.07 19.43
N LYS A 2 34.59 7.81 19.82
CA LYS A 2 34.06 6.61 19.14
C LYS A 2 32.53 6.48 19.14
N SER A 3 31.87 6.86 20.24
CA SER A 3 30.40 6.79 20.37
C SER A 3 29.66 7.79 19.46
N LEU A 4 30.22 9.00 19.26
CA LEU A 4 29.62 10.03 18.40
C LEU A 4 29.72 9.66 16.91
N LEU A 5 30.80 8.99 16.51
CA LEU A 5 30.98 8.50 15.14
C LEU A 5 29.96 7.41 14.79
N LEU A 6 29.64 6.54 15.76
CA LEU A 6 28.63 5.48 15.59
C LEU A 6 27.22 6.06 15.39
N LEU A 7 26.90 7.16 16.09
CA LEU A 7 25.60 7.84 15.99
C LEU A 7 25.38 8.48 14.61
N ILE A 8 26.43 9.09 14.05
CA ILE A 8 26.39 9.72 12.72
C ILE A 8 26.18 8.65 11.64
N ILE A 9 26.83 7.50 11.76
CA ILE A 9 26.67 6.38 10.83
C ILE A 9 25.22 5.86 10.84
N THR A 10 24.60 5.71 12.02
CA THR A 10 23.19 5.25 12.09
C THR A 10 22.18 6.22 11.50
N ILE A 11 22.45 7.54 11.53
CA ILE A 11 21.55 8.55 10.98
C ILE A 11 21.59 8.54 9.44
N VAL A 12 22.78 8.39 8.84
CA VAL A 12 22.95 8.43 7.37
C VAL A 12 22.34 7.20 6.68
N PHE A 13 22.28 6.04 7.35
CA PHE A 13 21.64 4.84 6.81
C PHE A 13 20.12 4.75 7.06
N SER A 14 19.52 5.71 7.77
CA SER A 14 18.14 5.58 8.23
C SER A 14 17.06 6.05 7.23
N SER A 15 17.42 6.60 6.07
CA SER A 15 16.43 7.30 5.24
C SER A 15 16.69 7.24 3.73
N ASN A 16 16.88 6.04 3.17
CA ASN A 16 16.80 5.83 1.71
C ASN A 16 15.66 4.87 1.34
N VAL A 17 14.50 4.97 2.01
CA VAL A 17 13.25 4.47 1.42
C VAL A 17 12.66 5.60 0.58
N SER A 18 13.35 5.93 -0.51
CA SER A 18 12.72 6.65 -1.61
C SER A 18 11.91 5.61 -2.35
N ALA A 19 10.60 5.57 -2.12
CA ALA A 19 9.76 4.91 -3.10
C ALA A 19 9.77 5.75 -4.35
N ASP A 20 10.16 5.10 -5.43
CA ASP A 20 10.02 5.69 -6.74
C ASP A 20 8.53 5.80 -7.08
N MET A 21 8.06 7.02 -7.31
CA MET A 21 6.69 7.26 -7.76
C MET A 21 6.54 6.89 -9.24
N ASP A 22 7.65 6.66 -9.94
CA ASP A 22 7.69 6.23 -11.33
C ASP A 22 7.28 4.75 -11.45
N ASP A 23 7.38 3.99 -10.35
CA ASP A 23 7.00 2.58 -10.29
C ASP A 23 5.54 2.39 -9.87
N LEU A 24 4.84 1.57 -10.68
CA LEU A 24 3.45 1.19 -10.47
C LEU A 24 3.34 -0.20 -9.84
N CYS A 25 2.72 -0.27 -8.66
CA CYS A 25 2.29 -1.50 -8.03
C CYS A 25 0.94 -1.95 -8.59
N PHE A 26 0.96 -2.87 -9.55
CA PHE A 26 -0.24 -3.33 -10.23
C PHE A 26 -0.84 -4.54 -9.51
N VAL A 27 -2.13 -4.49 -9.18
CA VAL A 27 -2.83 -5.59 -8.52
C VAL A 27 -4.05 -5.94 -9.35
N TYR A 28 -4.18 -7.21 -9.74
CA TYR A 28 -5.38 -7.72 -10.41
C TYR A 28 -6.12 -8.68 -9.49
N ILE A 29 -7.38 -8.38 -9.20
CA ILE A 29 -8.24 -9.15 -8.31
C ILE A 29 -9.38 -9.76 -9.12
N LYS A 30 -9.41 -11.08 -9.26
CA LYS A 30 -10.49 -11.79 -9.96
C LYS A 30 -11.77 -11.88 -9.13
N GLU A 31 -11.63 -11.99 -7.82
CA GLU A 31 -12.72 -12.07 -6.84
C GLU A 31 -12.25 -11.49 -5.50
N PHE A 32 -13.16 -11.05 -4.64
CA PHE A 32 -12.77 -10.44 -3.36
C PHE A 32 -12.19 -11.47 -2.38
N GLY A 33 -10.86 -11.60 -2.38
CA GLY A 33 -10.12 -12.38 -1.39
C GLY A 33 -9.58 -11.53 -0.23
N LYS A 34 -9.08 -12.22 0.80
CA LYS A 34 -8.61 -11.58 2.05
C LYS A 34 -7.25 -10.89 1.89
N ASN A 35 -6.38 -11.45 1.05
CA ASN A 35 -4.95 -11.12 1.00
C ASN A 35 -4.43 -10.79 -0.40
N ASP A 36 -5.25 -10.67 -1.44
CA ASP A 36 -4.76 -10.51 -2.82
C ASP A 36 -3.88 -9.28 -2.99
N ILE A 37 -4.30 -8.15 -2.41
CA ILE A 37 -3.52 -6.91 -2.42
C ILE A 37 -2.21 -7.08 -1.64
N LEU A 38 -2.24 -7.75 -0.48
CA LEU A 38 -1.04 -7.98 0.33
C LEU A 38 -0.03 -8.86 -0.44
N ASN A 39 -0.50 -9.96 -1.01
CA ASN A 39 0.32 -10.89 -1.77
C ASN A 39 0.93 -10.20 -2.99
N ALA A 40 0.18 -9.34 -3.68
CA ALA A 40 0.68 -8.58 -4.82
C ALA A 40 1.71 -7.52 -4.42
N ILE A 41 1.50 -6.81 -3.30
CA ILE A 41 2.46 -5.87 -2.73
C ILE A 41 3.78 -6.59 -2.37
N GLU A 42 3.69 -7.72 -1.68
CA GLU A 42 4.86 -8.49 -1.28
C GLU A 42 5.59 -9.12 -2.47
N GLY A 43 4.84 -9.69 -3.42
CA GLY A 43 5.40 -10.35 -4.60
C GLY A 43 6.08 -9.40 -5.59
N GLN A 44 5.63 -8.14 -5.68
CA GLN A 44 6.23 -7.12 -6.54
C GLN A 44 7.30 -6.28 -5.83
N GLY A 45 7.53 -6.49 -4.54
CA GLY A 45 8.48 -5.67 -3.78
C GLY A 45 8.03 -4.22 -3.63
N CYS A 46 6.72 -3.97 -3.61
CA CYS A 46 6.15 -2.65 -3.43
C CYS A 46 6.61 -2.01 -2.12
N VAL A 47 6.94 -0.73 -2.17
CA VAL A 47 7.42 0.07 -1.04
C VAL A 47 6.52 1.26 -0.76
N ARG A 48 6.61 1.77 0.48
CA ARG A 48 5.82 2.89 0.96
C ARG A 48 6.01 4.12 0.06
N ASN A 49 4.90 4.66 -0.42
CA ASN A 49 4.73 5.72 -1.42
C ASN A 49 4.76 5.30 -2.89
N ASN A 50 4.91 4.03 -3.30
CA ASN A 50 4.61 3.70 -4.69
C ASN A 50 3.14 4.00 -5.03
N VAL A 51 2.84 4.20 -6.32
CA VAL A 51 1.45 4.21 -6.78
C VAL A 51 0.95 2.77 -6.82
N ILE A 52 -0.14 2.46 -6.13
CA ILE A 52 -0.84 1.20 -6.26
C ILE A 52 -2.06 1.37 -7.16
N GLN A 53 -2.20 0.49 -8.14
CA GLN A 53 -3.36 0.41 -9.01
C GLN A 53 -3.98 -0.99 -8.90
N VAL A 54 -5.15 -1.05 -8.26
CA VAL A 54 -5.92 -2.27 -8.08
C VAL A 54 -7.04 -2.31 -9.12
N VAL A 55 -6.97 -3.29 -10.01
CA VAL A 55 -7.97 -3.58 -11.03
C VAL A 55 -8.81 -4.78 -10.58
N TYR A 56 -10.12 -4.58 -10.49
CA TYR A 56 -11.08 -5.59 -10.08
C TYR A 56 -11.70 -6.23 -11.33
N GLY A 57 -11.24 -7.42 -11.67
CA GLY A 57 -11.65 -8.16 -12.87
C GLY A 57 -13.02 -8.82 -12.80
N MET A 58 -13.89 -8.38 -11.89
CA MET A 58 -15.19 -8.96 -11.64
C MET A 58 -16.31 -8.03 -12.10
N ASP A 59 -17.42 -8.63 -12.54
CA ASP A 59 -18.61 -7.87 -12.91
C ASP A 59 -19.15 -7.13 -11.68
N ASN A 60 -19.49 -5.85 -11.87
CA ASN A 60 -20.03 -4.97 -10.82
C ASN A 60 -19.15 -4.89 -9.56
N ALA A 61 -17.85 -4.66 -9.73
CA ALA A 61 -16.94 -4.38 -8.61
C ALA A 61 -17.54 -3.31 -7.66
N SER A 62 -17.72 -3.69 -6.40
CA SER A 62 -18.36 -2.82 -5.40
C SER A 62 -17.44 -1.66 -5.02
N GLU A 63 -17.83 -0.44 -5.36
CA GLU A 63 -17.13 0.78 -4.91
C GLU A 63 -16.99 0.84 -3.38
N THR A 64 -17.96 0.29 -2.63
CA THR A 64 -17.88 0.20 -1.17
C THR A 64 -16.71 -0.69 -0.70
N ILE A 65 -16.49 -1.83 -1.35
CA ILE A 65 -15.34 -2.69 -1.04
C ILE A 65 -14.04 -2.03 -1.50
N MET A 66 -14.03 -1.34 -2.63
CA MET A 66 -12.87 -0.57 -3.10
C MET A 66 -12.51 0.54 -2.12
N MET A 67 -13.50 1.25 -1.58
CA MET A 67 -13.32 2.24 -0.52
C MET A 67 -12.78 1.60 0.77
N PHE A 68 -13.24 0.40 1.10
CA PHE A 68 -12.67 -0.34 2.23
C PHE A 68 -11.20 -0.70 1.99
N HIS A 69 -10.84 -1.16 0.78
CA HIS A 69 -9.44 -1.40 0.41
C HIS A 69 -8.60 -0.13 0.44
N SER A 70 -9.14 1.00 -0.02
CA SER A 70 -8.44 2.27 0.04
C SER A 70 -8.13 2.66 1.49
N GLY A 71 -9.07 2.44 2.40
CA GLY A 71 -8.84 2.64 3.83
C GLY A 71 -7.79 1.72 4.44
N ARG A 72 -7.53 0.55 3.86
CA ARG A 72 -6.48 -0.36 4.33
C ARG A 72 -5.10 -0.01 3.80
N TRP A 73 -5.00 0.53 2.58
CA TRP A 73 -3.73 0.61 1.85
C TRP A 73 -3.31 2.02 1.44
N CYS A 74 -4.24 2.91 1.18
CA CYS A 74 -3.95 4.23 0.61
C CYS A 74 -3.55 5.26 1.65
N ARG A 75 -2.71 6.21 1.25
CA ARG A 75 -2.54 7.49 1.95
C ARG A 75 -3.74 8.41 1.68
N PHE A 76 -4.32 8.97 2.74
CA PHE A 76 -5.46 9.88 2.61
C PHE A 76 -5.07 11.33 2.39
N ASP A 77 -3.81 11.69 2.65
CA ASP A 77 -3.27 13.02 2.40
C ASP A 77 -2.72 13.18 0.97
N ARG A 78 -3.06 12.25 0.07
CA ARG A 78 -2.65 12.22 -1.34
C ARG A 78 -3.84 11.81 -2.21
N ASN A 79 -3.69 11.95 -3.53
CA ASN A 79 -4.73 11.58 -4.47
C ASN A 79 -5.09 10.09 -4.34
N MET A 80 -6.39 9.85 -4.32
CA MET A 80 -7.02 8.53 -4.35
C MET A 80 -8.18 8.63 -5.34
N GLU A 81 -8.20 7.74 -6.31
CA GLU A 81 -9.26 7.66 -7.31
C GLU A 81 -9.88 6.28 -7.31
N ILE A 82 -11.21 6.24 -7.35
CA ILE A 82 -12.00 5.06 -7.65
C ILE A 82 -12.75 5.40 -8.94
N LYS A 83 -12.48 4.66 -10.02
CA LYS A 83 -13.11 4.87 -11.32
C LYS A 83 -13.46 3.54 -11.96
N GLY A 84 -14.77 3.26 -12.03
CA GLY A 84 -15.25 1.95 -12.47
C GLY A 84 -14.67 0.85 -11.58
N ALA A 85 -14.00 -0.14 -12.20
CA ALA A 85 -13.40 -1.25 -11.49
C ALA A 85 -11.90 -1.02 -11.16
N VAL A 86 -11.48 0.23 -10.96
CA VAL A 86 -10.08 0.56 -10.65
C VAL A 86 -9.98 1.46 -9.41
N LEU A 87 -9.14 1.06 -8.45
CA LEU A 87 -8.67 1.88 -7.34
C LEU A 87 -7.22 2.28 -7.62
N SER A 88 -6.92 3.57 -7.66
CA SER A 88 -5.56 4.10 -7.79
C SER A 88 -5.24 5.02 -6.62
N CYS A 89 -4.11 4.81 -5.94
CA CYS A 89 -3.69 5.67 -4.85
C CYS A 89 -2.21 5.51 -4.50
N VAL A 90 -1.70 6.36 -3.59
CA VAL A 90 -0.36 6.21 -3.03
C VAL A 90 -0.36 5.20 -1.88
N LEU A 91 0.53 4.19 -1.94
CA LEU A 91 0.67 3.16 -0.92
C LEU A 91 1.16 3.73 0.41
N TYR A 92 0.39 3.55 1.49
CA TYR A 92 0.75 4.01 2.83
C TYR A 92 1.84 3.16 3.49
N ALA A 93 1.72 1.83 3.40
CA ALA A 93 2.63 0.86 3.98
C ALA A 93 2.49 -0.50 3.30
N THR A 94 3.52 -1.35 3.40
CA THR A 94 3.50 -2.72 2.85
C THR A 94 2.64 -3.69 3.65
N LYS A 95 2.15 -3.27 4.82
CA LYS A 95 1.18 -3.99 5.65
C LYS A 95 -0.12 -3.19 5.73
N PRO A 96 -1.28 -3.87 5.73
CA PRO A 96 -2.57 -3.19 5.75
C PRO A 96 -2.83 -2.58 7.13
N ARG A 97 -3.62 -1.49 7.16
CA ARG A 97 -4.13 -0.97 8.43
C ARG A 97 -4.98 -2.02 9.14
N ARG A 98 -4.86 -2.02 10.47
CA ARG A 98 -5.64 -2.88 11.37
C ARG A 98 -7.07 -2.34 11.48
N ARG A 99 -8.02 -3.27 11.46
CA ARG A 99 -9.42 -3.03 11.81
C ARG A 99 -9.59 -3.01 13.33
N LEU A 100 -10.21 -1.95 13.85
CA LEU A 100 -10.48 -1.85 15.28
C LEU A 100 -11.67 -2.70 15.72
N ASP A 101 -12.57 -3.05 14.80
CA ASP A 101 -13.69 -3.95 15.07
C ASP A 101 -13.29 -5.43 15.09
N LYS A 102 -12.00 -5.72 14.87
CA LYS A 102 -11.41 -7.07 14.91
C LYS A 102 -10.38 -7.26 16.04
N VAL A 103 -10.39 -6.42 17.08
CA VAL A 103 -9.53 -6.67 18.24
C VAL A 103 -10.05 -7.93 18.96
N GLY A 104 -9.38 -9.07 18.77
CA GLY A 104 -9.72 -10.34 19.42
C GLY A 104 -9.54 -11.63 18.59
N GLU A 105 -9.16 -11.53 17.31
CA GLU A 105 -8.73 -12.69 16.48
C GLU A 105 -7.21 -12.84 16.45
#